data_AF-A0A1I4YTW3-F1
#
_entry.id   AF-A0A1I4YTW3-F1
#
_cell.length_a   1.000
_cell.length_b   1.000
_cell.length_c   1.000
_cell.angle_alpha   90.00
_cell.angle_beta   90.00
_cell.angle_gamma   90.00
#
_symmetry.space_group_name_H-M   'P 1'
#
loop_
_entity.id
_entity.type
_entity.pdbx_description
1 polymer ?
#
loop_
_entity_poly.entity_id
_entity_poly.type
_entity_poly.pdbx_seq_one_letter_code
_entity_poly.pdbx_strand_id
1 'polypeptide(L)'
;MKKSIISIAVLAFIALFLSSCTTEPVSPLQDGSYSVTFDDFDSTGWKAYLVLHVKNQKIGSVEYDYIGSTSNGGKLKSEDISYAEAMFSVAGTKPELYIRQLVDSLLTHQDPDQIEVVSGATTSTKDFKKFAMLAIEAARKGDTSPITVSQNE
;
A
#
# COMPACT_ATOMS: atom_id res chain seq x y z
N MET A 1 -29.34 -15.64 -65.39
CA MET A 1 -28.94 -17.06 -65.34
C MET A 1 -27.59 -17.22 -66.04
N LYS A 2 -26.53 -17.53 -65.28
CA LYS A 2 -25.53 -18.58 -65.57
C LYS A 2 -24.34 -18.38 -64.63
N LYS A 3 -24.19 -19.37 -63.77
CA LYS A 3 -23.21 -19.52 -62.70
C LYS A 3 -21.85 -19.80 -63.36
N SER A 4 -20.77 -19.25 -62.83
CA SER A 4 -19.47 -19.92 -62.94
C SER A 4 -18.64 -19.67 -61.70
N ILE A 5 -18.38 -20.77 -61.02
CA ILE A 5 -17.57 -20.93 -59.81
C ILE A 5 -16.16 -21.23 -60.30
N ILE A 6 -15.15 -20.51 -59.84
CA ILE A 6 -13.75 -20.90 -60.01
C ILE A 6 -13.08 -20.78 -58.64
N SER A 7 -12.90 -21.95 -58.02
CA SER A 7 -11.98 -22.23 -56.92
C SER A 7 -10.58 -21.76 -57.25
N ILE A 8 -9.85 -21.13 -56.32
CA ILE A 8 -8.38 -21.22 -56.19
C ILE A 8 -7.97 -20.85 -54.75
N ALA A 9 -7.34 -21.84 -54.11
CA ALA A 9 -6.33 -21.78 -53.04
C ALA A 9 -6.54 -20.84 -51.83
N VAL A 10 -7.13 -21.39 -50.77
CA VAL A 10 -6.90 -20.92 -49.39
C VAL A 10 -5.50 -21.38 -48.97
N LEU A 11 -4.51 -20.50 -49.14
CA LEU A 11 -3.20 -20.64 -48.52
C LEU A 11 -3.35 -20.23 -47.06
N ALA A 12 -3.32 -21.21 -46.14
CA ALA A 12 -3.40 -20.97 -44.72
C ALA A 12 -2.15 -20.21 -44.23
N PHE A 13 -2.24 -18.89 -44.19
CA PHE A 13 -1.33 -18.03 -43.44
C PHE A 13 -1.69 -18.18 -41.96
N ILE A 14 -1.05 -19.14 -41.29
CA ILE A 14 -1.15 -19.32 -39.84
C ILE A 14 -0.40 -18.14 -39.24
N ALA A 15 -1.12 -17.06 -38.98
CA ALA A 15 -0.66 -16.00 -38.11
C ALA A 15 -0.48 -16.63 -36.72
N LEU A 16 0.78 -16.92 -36.35
CA LEU A 16 1.15 -17.07 -34.96
C LEU A 16 0.75 -15.77 -34.27
N PHE A 17 -0.41 -15.79 -33.61
CA PHE A 17 -0.69 -14.88 -32.53
C PHE A 17 0.30 -15.20 -31.43
N LEU A 18 1.49 -14.60 -31.53
CA LEU A 18 2.34 -14.34 -30.38
C LEU A 18 1.47 -13.46 -29.49
N SER A 19 0.77 -14.07 -28.54
CA SER A 19 0.24 -13.40 -27.37
C SER A 19 1.42 -12.84 -26.62
N SER A 20 1.93 -11.71 -27.11
CA SER A 20 2.80 -10.83 -26.36
C SER A 20 1.94 -10.46 -25.16
N CYS A 21 2.29 -11.02 -24.00
CA CYS A 21 1.76 -10.61 -22.73
C CYS A 21 2.11 -9.12 -22.60
N THR A 22 1.17 -8.26 -22.98
CA THR A 22 1.29 -6.83 -22.75
C THR A 22 1.13 -6.65 -21.25
N THR A 23 2.25 -6.70 -20.53
CA THR A 23 2.33 -6.08 -19.21
C THR A 23 2.05 -4.60 -19.45
N GLU A 24 0.82 -4.18 -19.13
CA GLU A 24 0.45 -2.77 -19.15
C GLU A 24 1.54 -1.98 -18.40
N PRO A 25 2.08 -0.90 -18.99
CA PRO A 25 3.07 -0.10 -18.32
C PRO A 25 2.48 0.42 -17.01
N VAL A 26 3.17 0.17 -15.90
CA VAL A 26 2.75 0.69 -14.59
C VAL A 26 2.69 2.21 -14.70
N SER A 27 1.51 2.78 -14.48
CA SER A 27 1.32 4.25 -14.50
C SER A 27 2.31 4.91 -13.54
N PRO A 28 2.97 6.01 -13.94
CA PRO A 28 3.86 6.74 -13.04
C PRO A 28 3.06 7.28 -11.85
N LEU A 29 3.73 7.36 -10.69
CA LEU A 29 3.13 7.97 -9.51
C LEU A 29 2.91 9.47 -9.78
N GLN A 30 1.69 9.95 -9.57
CA GLN A 30 1.38 11.37 -9.70
C GLN A 30 1.80 12.10 -8.42
N ASP A 31 2.38 13.29 -8.57
CA ASP A 31 2.79 14.13 -7.43
C ASP A 31 1.57 14.52 -6.59
N GLY A 32 1.68 14.42 -5.26
CA GLY A 32 0.56 14.68 -4.36
C GLY A 32 0.71 14.03 -2.99
N SER A 33 -0.33 14.13 -2.18
CA SER A 33 -0.43 13.51 -0.86
C SER A 33 -1.64 12.56 -0.84
N TYR A 34 -1.41 11.32 -0.45
CA TYR A 34 -2.41 10.24 -0.52
C TYR A 34 -2.59 9.64 0.86
N SER A 35 -3.78 9.80 1.44
CA SER A 35 -4.06 9.43 2.82
C SER A 35 -4.91 8.17 2.91
N VAL A 36 -4.56 7.31 3.86
CA VAL A 36 -5.31 6.11 4.22
C VAL A 36 -5.47 6.08 5.73
N THR A 37 -6.67 5.81 6.23
CA THR A 37 -6.94 5.65 7.66
C THR A 37 -7.88 4.49 7.88
N PHE A 38 -7.81 3.89 9.07
CA PHE A 38 -8.92 3.06 9.53
C PHE A 38 -10.16 3.92 9.84
N ASP A 39 -11.34 3.32 9.72
CA ASP A 39 -12.64 3.92 10.01
C ASP A 39 -12.86 4.14 11.52
N ASP A 40 -12.40 3.20 12.33
CA ASP A 40 -12.58 3.20 13.78
C ASP A 40 -11.29 2.83 14.53
N PHE A 41 -11.32 2.99 15.85
CA PHE A 41 -10.27 2.51 16.74
C PHE A 41 -10.36 0.98 16.89
N ASP A 42 -9.20 0.33 17.02
CA ASP A 42 -9.15 -1.08 17.42
C ASP A 42 -9.68 -1.29 18.86
N SER A 43 -9.80 -2.55 19.28
CA SER A 43 -10.28 -2.90 20.63
C SER A 43 -9.39 -2.37 21.77
N THR A 44 -8.19 -1.88 21.44
CA THR A 44 -7.23 -1.28 22.37
C THR A 44 -7.17 0.25 22.25
N GLY A 45 -8.05 0.85 21.44
CA GLY A 45 -8.20 2.30 21.30
C GLY A 45 -7.19 2.96 20.37
N TRP A 46 -6.60 2.22 19.42
CA TRP A 46 -5.65 2.79 18.45
C TRP A 46 -6.23 2.79 17.04
N LYS A 47 -6.02 3.87 16.28
CA LYS A 47 -6.47 4.00 14.89
C LYS A 47 -5.32 4.41 13.99
N ALA A 48 -4.88 3.50 13.11
CA ALA A 48 -3.77 3.75 12.20
C ALA A 48 -4.13 4.75 11.10
N TYR A 49 -3.15 5.53 10.68
CA TYR A 49 -3.20 6.36 9.48
C TYR A 49 -1.87 6.33 8.73
N LEU A 50 -1.92 6.55 7.42
CA LEU A 50 -0.77 6.74 6.54
C LEU A 50 -1.01 7.95 5.64
N VAL A 51 0.01 8.79 5.44
CA VAL A 51 0.04 9.82 4.38
C VAL A 51 1.29 9.61 3.53
N LEU A 52 1.08 9.24 2.27
CA LEU A 52 2.12 9.03 1.27
C LEU A 52 2.32 10.33 0.48
N HIS A 53 3.53 10.88 0.50
CA HIS A 53 3.87 12.07 -0.29
C HIS A 53 4.69 11.67 -1.50
N VAL A 54 4.16 11.95 -2.70
CA VAL A 54 4.83 11.69 -3.97
C VAL A 54 5.33 13.00 -4.56
N LYS A 55 6.58 13.00 -5.00
CA LYS A 55 7.20 14.12 -5.73
C LYS A 55 8.15 13.59 -6.79
N ASN A 56 8.12 14.18 -7.98
CA ASN A 56 8.89 13.72 -9.13
C ASN A 56 8.69 12.22 -9.40
N GLN A 57 7.44 11.74 -9.33
CA GLN A 57 7.07 10.34 -9.56
C GLN A 57 7.71 9.32 -8.60
N LYS A 58 8.18 9.77 -7.42
CA LYS A 58 8.76 8.94 -6.37
C LYS A 58 8.11 9.23 -5.03
N ILE A 59 8.06 8.24 -4.16
CA ILE A 59 7.67 8.41 -2.76
C ILE A 59 8.79 9.19 -2.06
N GLY A 60 8.51 10.43 -1.68
CA GLY A 60 9.45 11.34 -1.03
C GLY A 60 9.43 11.26 0.50
N SER A 61 8.24 11.08 1.08
CA SER A 61 8.07 10.86 2.52
C SER A 61 6.79 10.08 2.81
N VAL A 62 6.75 9.46 4.00
CA VAL A 62 5.62 8.72 4.52
C VAL A 62 5.41 9.16 5.96
N GLU A 63 4.20 9.60 6.28
CA GLU A 63 3.77 9.75 7.68
C GLU A 63 2.95 8.53 8.03
N TYR A 64 3.30 7.81 9.10
CA TYR A 64 2.57 6.63 9.53
C TYR A 64 2.60 6.54 11.05
N ASP A 65 1.41 6.44 11.67
CA ASP A 65 1.29 6.19 13.10
C ASP A 65 -0.14 5.72 13.42
N TYR A 66 -0.44 5.62 14.71
CA TYR A 66 -1.75 5.35 15.26
C TYR A 66 -2.15 6.50 16.19
N ILE A 67 -3.33 7.04 15.96
CA ILE A 67 -3.96 8.01 16.87
C ILE A 67 -4.60 7.22 18.01
N GLY A 68 -4.28 7.58 19.24
CA GLY A 68 -4.92 7.05 20.43
C GLY A 68 -6.29 7.67 20.67
N SER A 69 -7.24 6.88 21.14
CA SER A 69 -8.52 7.37 21.64
C SER A 69 -8.34 8.17 22.93
N THR A 70 -9.44 8.69 23.49
CA THR A 70 -9.42 9.39 24.78
C THR A 70 -8.89 8.52 25.93
N SER A 71 -9.10 7.20 25.91
CA SER A 71 -8.53 6.28 26.91
C SER A 71 -7.02 6.16 26.82
N ASN A 72 -6.45 6.41 25.63
CA ASN A 72 -5.02 6.47 25.38
C ASN A 72 -4.47 7.90 25.50
N GLY A 73 -5.27 8.85 25.98
CA GLY A 73 -4.87 10.25 26.16
C GLY A 73 -4.78 11.07 24.88
N GLY A 74 -5.32 10.58 23.76
CA GLY A 74 -5.32 11.29 22.47
C GLY A 74 -3.94 11.44 21.81
N LYS A 75 -2.91 10.79 22.36
CA LYS A 75 -1.52 10.85 21.88
C LYS A 75 -1.28 9.85 20.75
N LEU A 76 -0.16 10.00 20.05
CA LEU A 76 0.29 9.02 19.07
C LEU A 76 0.85 7.78 19.76
N LYS A 77 0.70 6.61 19.13
CA LYS A 77 1.19 5.35 19.68
C LYS A 77 2.71 5.29 19.74
N SER A 78 3.40 5.93 18.79
CA SER A 78 4.85 6.13 18.84
C SER A 78 5.32 6.96 20.04
N GLU A 79 4.45 7.82 20.58
CA GLU A 79 4.73 8.72 21.70
C GLU A 79 4.24 8.15 23.05
N ASP A 80 3.56 6.99 23.05
CA ASP A 80 3.09 6.33 24.28
C ASP A 80 4.21 5.51 24.93
N ILE A 81 4.90 6.11 25.90
CA ILE A 81 5.99 5.46 26.66
C ILE A 81 5.50 4.17 27.34
N SER A 82 4.35 4.20 27.99
CA SER A 82 3.81 3.03 28.71
C SER A 82 3.49 1.89 27.76
N TYR A 83 2.91 2.19 26.60
CA TYR A 83 2.66 1.19 25.56
C TYR A 83 3.99 0.65 25.00
N ALA A 84 4.95 1.53 24.74
CA ALA A 84 6.26 1.15 24.21
C ALA A 84 7.01 0.19 25.16
N GLU A 85 7.03 0.47 26.46
CA GLU A 85 7.63 -0.40 27.47
C GLU A 85 6.94 -1.77 27.55
N ALA A 86 5.60 -1.78 27.59
CA ALA A 86 4.81 -3.00 27.65
C ALA A 86 5.02 -3.88 26.41
N MET A 87 4.97 -3.28 25.21
CA MET A 87 5.18 -4.00 23.95
C MET A 87 6.61 -4.52 23.85
N PHE A 88 7.61 -3.71 24.22
CA PHE A 88 9.01 -4.12 24.12
C PHE A 88 9.32 -5.34 24.99
N SER A 89 8.75 -5.41 26.20
CA SER A 89 8.94 -6.53 27.12
C SER A 89 8.43 -7.87 26.59
N VAL A 90 7.42 -7.87 25.71
CA VAL A 90 6.78 -9.11 25.22
C VAL A 90 7.11 -9.43 23.76
N ALA A 91 7.30 -8.39 22.95
CA ALA A 91 7.45 -8.51 21.50
C ALA A 91 8.87 -8.18 21.01
N GLY A 92 9.73 -7.61 21.85
CA GLY A 92 11.10 -7.25 21.48
C GLY A 92 11.20 -6.03 20.53
N THR A 93 10.11 -5.30 20.34
CA THR A 93 10.04 -4.07 19.53
C THR A 93 9.04 -3.10 20.16
N LYS A 94 8.99 -1.87 19.67
CA LYS A 94 8.07 -0.82 20.14
C LYS A 94 7.59 0.04 18.96
N PRO A 95 6.46 0.77 19.10
CA PRO A 95 5.88 1.63 18.07
C PRO A 95 6.88 2.46 17.27
N GLU A 96 7.65 3.31 17.95
CA GLU A 96 8.69 4.14 17.34
C GLU A 96 9.67 3.34 16.45
N LEU A 97 10.10 2.14 16.89
CA LEU A 97 11.09 1.34 16.16
C LEU A 97 10.50 0.65 14.93
N TYR A 98 9.38 -0.05 15.08
CA TYR A 98 8.81 -0.78 13.93
C TYR A 98 8.24 0.20 12.91
N ILE A 99 7.64 1.32 13.32
CA ILE A 99 7.12 2.34 12.39
C ILE A 99 8.28 2.87 11.54
N ARG A 100 9.39 3.24 12.18
CA ARG A 100 10.58 3.72 11.47
C ARG A 100 11.11 2.67 10.47
N GLN A 101 11.24 1.40 10.89
CA GLN A 101 11.73 0.34 10.00
C GLN A 101 10.83 0.14 8.78
N LEU A 102 9.51 0.16 8.97
CA LEU A 102 8.53 0.02 7.89
C LEU A 102 8.60 1.20 6.90
N VAL A 103 8.65 2.44 7.42
CA VAL A 103 8.77 3.65 6.60
C VAL A 103 10.09 3.67 5.84
N ASP A 104 11.21 3.40 6.51
CA ASP A 104 12.54 3.35 5.88
C ASP A 104 12.59 2.28 4.77
N SER A 105 11.97 1.12 5.00
CA SER A 105 11.86 0.04 4.02
C SER A 105 11.05 0.47 2.78
N LEU A 106 9.87 1.08 2.97
CA LEU A 106 9.07 1.58 1.85
C LEU A 106 9.78 2.69 1.07
N LEU A 107 10.44 3.63 1.75
CA LEU A 107 11.21 4.69 1.09
C LEU A 107 12.40 4.14 0.30
N THR A 108 13.04 3.09 0.80
CA THR A 108 14.17 2.43 0.12
C THR A 108 13.72 1.67 -1.12
N HIS A 109 12.69 0.84 -0.99
CA HIS A 109 12.30 -0.08 -2.06
C HIS A 109 11.28 0.50 -3.03
N GLN A 110 10.53 1.54 -2.64
CA GLN A 110 9.44 2.12 -3.42
C GLN A 110 8.35 1.10 -3.79
N ASP A 111 8.30 -0.03 -3.09
CA ASP A 111 7.45 -1.17 -3.37
C ASP A 111 6.97 -1.79 -2.04
N PRO A 112 5.64 -1.82 -1.79
CA PRO A 112 5.11 -2.35 -0.55
C PRO A 112 5.33 -3.86 -0.38
N ASP A 113 5.50 -4.62 -1.47
CA ASP A 113 5.74 -6.06 -1.38
C ASP A 113 7.13 -6.37 -0.81
N GLN A 114 8.08 -5.44 -0.99
CA GLN A 114 9.45 -5.51 -0.46
C GLN A 114 9.58 -5.06 0.99
N ILE A 115 8.49 -4.58 1.63
CA ILE A 115 8.55 -4.20 3.05
C ILE A 115 8.81 -5.45 3.89
N GLU A 116 9.88 -5.42 4.68
CA GLU A 116 10.24 -6.52 5.56
C GLU A 116 9.26 -6.64 6.74
N VAL A 117 8.98 -7.87 7.15
CA VAL A 117 8.16 -8.11 8.34
C VAL A 117 8.99 -7.80 9.59
N VAL A 118 8.48 -6.92 10.45
CA VAL A 118 9.11 -6.63 11.72
C VAL A 118 8.64 -7.65 12.76
N SER A 119 9.58 -8.44 13.30
CA SER A 119 9.30 -9.40 14.37
C SER A 119 8.66 -8.69 15.58
N GLY A 120 7.60 -9.28 16.13
CA GLY A 120 6.82 -8.68 17.23
C GLY A 120 5.81 -7.60 16.79
N ALA A 121 5.80 -7.20 15.52
CA ALA A 121 4.88 -6.21 14.95
C ALA A 121 4.24 -6.70 13.63
N THR A 122 3.96 -8.01 13.54
CA THR A 122 3.44 -8.63 12.31
C THR A 122 2.09 -8.06 11.85
N THR A 123 1.15 -7.81 12.76
CA THR A 123 -0.14 -7.18 12.42
C THR A 123 0.07 -5.76 11.90
N SER A 124 0.85 -4.94 12.62
CA SER A 124 1.20 -3.58 12.19
C SER A 124 1.94 -3.55 10.84
N THR A 125 2.76 -4.56 10.53
CA THR A 125 3.40 -4.70 9.22
C THR A 125 2.35 -4.94 8.12
N LYS A 126 1.37 -5.82 8.36
CA LYS A 126 0.29 -6.10 7.41
C LYS A 126 -0.56 -4.86 7.13
N ASP A 127 -0.92 -4.12 8.18
CA ASP A 127 -1.69 -2.88 8.07
C ASP A 127 -0.93 -1.84 7.24
N PHE A 128 0.35 -1.64 7.55
CA PHE A 128 1.20 -0.71 6.81
C PHE A 128 1.33 -1.09 5.33
N LYS A 129 1.53 -2.38 5.00
CA LYS A 129 1.55 -2.86 3.60
C LYS A 129 0.23 -2.57 2.89
N LYS A 130 -0.92 -2.88 3.52
CA LYS A 130 -2.26 -2.60 3.00
C LYS A 130 -2.42 -1.11 2.70
N PHE A 131 -2.02 -0.25 3.63
CA PHE A 131 -2.13 1.21 3.48
C PHE A 131 -1.21 1.75 2.38
N ALA A 132 0.05 1.29 2.34
CA ALA A 132 1.00 1.68 1.31
C ALA A 132 0.51 1.27 -0.09
N MET A 133 -0.02 0.05 -0.26
CA MET A 133 -0.61 -0.39 -1.52
C MET A 133 -1.77 0.50 -1.97
N LEU A 134 -2.70 0.83 -1.07
CA LEU A 134 -3.84 1.69 -1.36
C LEU A 134 -3.40 3.12 -1.74
N ALA A 135 -2.48 3.70 -0.99
CA ALA A 135 -1.96 5.03 -1.25
C ALA A 135 -1.17 5.10 -2.58
N ILE A 136 -0.38 4.07 -2.91
CA ILE A 136 0.33 3.98 -4.19
C ILE A 136 -0.64 3.83 -5.35
N GLU A 137 -1.70 3.05 -5.20
CA GLU A 137 -2.72 2.90 -6.24
C GLU A 137 -3.50 4.20 -6.47
N ALA A 138 -3.82 4.94 -5.40
CA ALA A 138 -4.36 6.28 -5.48
C ALA A 138 -3.39 7.24 -6.19
N ALA A 139 -2.10 7.16 -5.88
CA ALA A 139 -1.05 7.94 -6.53
C ALA A 139 -0.91 7.65 -8.01
N ARG A 140 -1.06 6.39 -8.46
CA ARG A 140 -1.08 6.04 -9.89
C ARG A 140 -2.25 6.66 -10.65
N LYS A 141 -3.36 6.89 -9.94
CA LYS A 141 -4.59 7.53 -10.45
C LYS A 141 -4.59 9.05 -10.29
N GLY A 142 -3.70 9.60 -9.47
CA GLY A 142 -3.75 11.00 -9.04
C GLY A 142 -4.99 11.34 -8.20
N ASP A 143 -5.61 10.34 -7.56
CA ASP A 143 -6.78 10.54 -6.71
C ASP A 143 -6.35 10.85 -5.29
N THR A 144 -6.49 12.11 -4.87
CA THR A 144 -6.11 12.57 -3.52
C THR A 144 -7.25 12.50 -2.51
N SER A 145 -8.37 11.86 -2.86
CA SER A 145 -9.48 11.64 -1.94
C SER A 145 -9.04 10.77 -0.76
N PRO A 146 -9.37 11.12 0.50
CA PRO A 146 -9.01 10.30 1.64
C PRO A 146 -9.62 8.89 1.54
N ILE A 147 -8.77 7.87 1.73
CA ILE A 147 -9.19 6.47 1.74
C ILE A 147 -9.47 6.05 3.19
N THR A 148 -10.65 5.49 3.41
CA THR A 148 -11.03 4.91 4.69
C THR A 148 -11.19 3.39 4.53
N VAL A 149 -10.56 2.62 5.41
CA VAL A 149 -10.54 1.16 5.40
C VAL A 149 -11.18 0.64 6.68
N SER A 150 -11.90 -0.48 6.63
CA SER A 150 -12.43 -1.07 7.86
C SER A 150 -11.31 -1.61 8.75
N GLN A 151 -11.34 -1.26 10.04
CA GLN A 151 -10.42 -1.77 11.06
C GLN A 151 -10.59 -3.29 11.33
N ASN A 152 -11.76 -3.85 10.98
CA ASN A 152 -12.14 -5.21 11.32
C ASN A 152 -12.12 -6.18 10.12
N GLU A 153 -11.55 -5.77 8.98
CA GLU A 153 -11.45 -6.56 7.73
C GLU A 153 -10.03 -7.05 7.40
#